data_AF-A0A7X6TCT8-F1
#
_entry.id   AF-A0A7X6TCT8-F1
#
_cell.length_a   1.000
_cell.length_b   1.000
_cell.length_c   1.000
_cell.angle_alpha   90.00
_cell.angle_beta   90.00
_cell.angle_gamma   90.00
#
_symmetry.space_group_name_H-M   'P 1'
#
loop_
_entity.id
_entity.type
_entity.pdbx_description
1 polymer ?
#
loop_
_entity_poly.entity_id
_entity_poly.type
_entity_poly.pdbx_seq_one_letter_code
_entity_poly.pdbx_strand_id
1 'polypeptide(L)' 'MIRLKRFFLFSIGLAAWLGAQAQYDAQWSQYMQLPGLYNPGAIGLNSDLNVHLGFRQQWIGFENAPSTFSVNA' A
#
# COMPACT_ATOMS: atom_id res chain seq x y z
N MET A 1 9.17 25.10 -33.46
CA MET A 1 9.33 24.97 -31.99
C MET A 1 8.09 25.35 -31.17
N ILE A 2 7.40 26.46 -31.43
CA ILE A 2 6.26 26.93 -30.60
C ILE A 2 5.08 25.92 -30.57
N ARG A 3 4.76 25.27 -31.69
CA ARG A 3 3.67 24.28 -31.75
C ARG A 3 3.96 23.03 -30.90
N LEU A 4 5.21 22.56 -30.90
CA LEU A 4 5.63 21.40 -30.10
C LEU A 4 5.57 21.70 -28.60
N LYS A 5 5.98 22.90 -28.18
CA LYS A 5 5.88 23.35 -26.78
C LYS A 5 4.41 23.40 -26.30
N ARG A 6 3.49 23.86 -27.15
CA ARG A 6 2.05 23.88 -26.84
C ARG A 6 1.47 22.47 -26.69
N PHE A 7 1.87 21.55 -27.57
CA PHE A 7 1.45 20.16 -27.47
C PHE A 7 1.95 19.53 -26.17
N PHE A 8 3.21 19.77 -25.81
CA PHE A 8 3.82 19.27 -24.59
C PHE A 8 3.12 19.80 -23.32
N LEU A 9 2.82 21.10 -23.30
CA LEU A 9 2.09 21.73 -22.19
C LEU A 9 0.66 21.19 -22.06
N PHE A 10 -0.02 20.94 -23.17
CA PHE A 10 -1.37 20.37 -23.18
C PHE A 10 -1.37 18.93 -22.62
N SER A 11 -0.39 18.11 -23.00
CA SER A 11 -0.25 16.75 -22.46
C SER A 11 0.04 16.72 -20.95
N ILE A 12 0.82 17.67 -20.43
CA ILE A 12 1.05 17.78 -18.98
C ILE A 12 -0.26 18.16 -18.26
N GLY A 13 -1.02 19.12 -18.82
CA GLY A 13 -2.31 19.51 -18.27
C GLY A 13 -3.33 18.36 -18.20
N LEU A 14 -3.36 17.52 -19.24
CA LEU A 14 -4.19 16.30 -19.26
C LEU A 14 -3.76 15.28 -18.20
N ALA A 15 -2.45 15.03 -18.05
CA ALA A 15 -1.93 14.09 -17.06
C ALA A 15 -2.23 14.54 -15.62
N ALA A 16 -2.18 15.84 -15.34
CA ALA A 16 -2.49 16.40 -14.03
C ALA A 16 -3.98 16.30 -13.65
N TRP A 17 -4.88 16.13 -14.62
CA TRP A 17 -6.31 15.93 -14.38
C TRP A 17 -6.64 14.51 -13.92
N LEU A 18 -5.76 13.54 -14.21
CA LEU A 18 -5.93 12.16 -13.76
C LEU A 18 -5.68 12.12 -12.24
N GLY A 19 -6.72 11.81 -11.47
CA GLY A 19 -6.62 11.72 -10.02
C GLY A 19 -5.56 10.70 -9.59
N ALA A 20 -4.53 11.17 -8.90
CA ALA A 20 -3.50 10.30 -8.35
C ALA A 20 -4.07 9.52 -7.15
N GLN A 21 -3.90 8.21 -7.15
CA GLN A 21 -4.14 7.38 -5.98
C GLN A 21 -2.81 7.21 -5.24
N ALA A 22 -2.74 7.67 -4.00
CA ALA A 22 -1.63 7.36 -3.13
C ALA A 22 -1.95 6.06 -2.38
N GLN A 23 -1.11 5.05 -2.56
CA GLN A 23 -1.21 3.81 -1.80
C GLN A 23 -0.29 3.95 -0.58
N TYR A 24 -0.86 3.93 0.61
CA TYR A 24 -0.12 3.86 1.86
C TYR A 24 -0.24 2.46 2.43
N ASP A 25 0.89 1.88 2.82
CA ASP A 25 0.89 0.60 3.49
C ASP A 25 0.26 0.70 4.87
N ALA A 26 -0.44 -0.36 5.27
CA ALA A 26 -0.99 -0.46 6.61
C ALA A 26 0.16 -0.52 7.63
N GLN A 27 0.10 0.35 8.65
CA GLN A 27 1.08 0.37 9.73
C GLN A 27 0.66 -0.54 10.87
N TRP A 28 1.32 -1.69 11.02
CA TRP A 28 1.01 -2.68 12.04
C TRP A 28 1.87 -2.46 13.28
N SER A 29 1.25 -2.38 14.46
CA SER A 29 2.00 -2.36 15.73
C SER A 29 2.75 -3.67 15.98
N GLN A 30 2.19 -4.78 15.50
CA GLN A 30 2.75 -6.13 15.61
C GLN A 30 3.45 -6.57 14.32
N TYR A 31 4.10 -5.65 13.60
CA TYR A 31 4.70 -5.92 12.28
C TYR A 31 5.67 -7.13 12.27
N MET A 32 6.36 -7.36 13.38
CA MET A 32 7.28 -8.46 13.60
C MET A 32 6.63 -9.85 13.63
N GLN A 33 5.31 -9.94 13.79
CA GLN A 33 4.55 -11.19 13.65
C GLN A 33 4.10 -11.45 12.21
N LEU A 34 4.24 -10.47 11.32
CA LEU A 34 3.86 -10.54 9.91
C LEU A 34 5.07 -10.21 9.02
N PRO A 35 6.22 -10.90 9.19
CA PRO A 35 7.45 -10.55 8.48
C PRO A 35 7.30 -10.69 6.96
N GLY A 36 6.43 -11.58 6.48
CA GLY A 36 6.14 -11.76 5.05
C GLY A 36 5.50 -10.54 4.37
N LEU A 37 4.89 -9.62 5.12
CA LEU A 37 4.34 -8.37 4.55
C LEU A 37 5.43 -7.34 4.24
N TYR A 38 6.60 -7.46 4.87
CA TYR A 38 7.68 -6.47 4.78
C TYR A 38 8.96 -7.04 4.16
N ASN A 39 9.18 -8.34 4.31
CA ASN A 39 10.36 -9.05 3.83
C ASN A 39 9.94 -10.36 3.13
N PRO A 40 9.91 -10.38 1.79
CA PRO A 40 9.61 -11.60 1.03
C PRO A 40 10.58 -12.76 1.33
N GLY A 41 11.83 -12.47 1.70
CA GLY A 41 12.81 -13.50 2.08
C GLY A 41 12.60 -14.12 3.46
N ALA A 42 11.66 -13.57 4.26
CA ALA A 42 11.23 -14.21 5.50
C ALA A 42 10.23 -15.35 5.27
N ILE A 43 9.71 -15.49 4.04
CA ILE A 43 8.82 -16.58 3.64
C ILE A 43 9.68 -17.82 3.38
N GLY A 44 9.30 -18.98 3.93
CA GLY A 44 10.00 -20.25 3.71
C GLY A 44 11.28 -20.44 4.54
N LEU A 45 11.47 -19.68 5.63
CA LEU A 45 12.60 -19.88 6.56
C LEU A 45 12.57 -21.26 7.24
N ASN A 46 11.37 -21.83 7.39
CA ASN A 46 11.13 -23.13 7.98
C ASN A 46 10.49 -24.04 6.92
N SER A 47 10.62 -25.37 7.08
CA SER A 47 10.03 -26.35 6.15
C SER A 47 8.52 -26.55 6.29
N ASP A 48 7.88 -25.77 7.16
CA ASP A 48 6.45 -25.82 7.45
C ASP A 48 5.68 -24.72 6.71
N LEU A 49 4.39 -24.96 6.45
CA LEU A 49 3.47 -23.93 5.99
C LEU A 49 3.12 -23.00 7.16
N ASN A 50 3.46 -21.72 7.05
CA ASN A 50 3.25 -20.73 8.10
C ASN A 50 2.18 -19.72 7.68
N VAL A 51 0.91 -19.99 8.01
CA VAL A 51 -0.19 -19.08 7.70
C VAL A 51 -0.42 -18.07 8.83
N HIS A 52 -0.47 -16.80 8.48
CA HIS A 52 -0.73 -15.69 9.38
C HIS A 52 -1.99 -14.92 8.99
N LEU A 53 -2.79 -14.56 10.00
CA LEU A 53 -3.98 -13.73 9.88
C LEU A 53 -3.82 -12.50 10.76
N GLY A 54 -3.96 -11.32 10.17
CA GLY A 54 -3.86 -10.04 10.87
C GLY A 54 -5.13 -9.23 10.71
N PHE A 55 -5.63 -8.67 11.81
CA PHE A 55 -6.63 -7.60 11.78
C PHE A 55 -6.09 -6.39 12.55
N ARG A 56 -6.11 -5.24 11.88
CA ARG A 56 -5.64 -3.96 12.40
C ARG A 56 -6.80 -2.99 12.48
N GLN A 57 -6.87 -2.28 13.59
CA GLN A 57 -7.76 -1.14 13.77
C GLN A 57 -6.98 0.01 14.39
N GLN A 58 -7.08 1.19 13.81
CA GLN A 58 -6.43 2.39 14.33
C GLN A 58 -7.48 3.46 14.63
N TRP A 59 -7.17 4.37 15.56
CA TRP A 59 -8.07 5.47 15.90
C TRP A 59 -9.47 4.98 16.27
N ILE A 60 -9.55 3.90 17.06
CA ILE A 60 -10.82 3.31 17.50
C ILE A 60 -11.66 4.40 18.18
N GLY A 61 -12.93 4.48 17.80
CA GLY A 61 -13.88 5.49 18.30
C GLY A 61 -14.09 6.68 17.39
N PHE A 62 -13.28 6.86 16.34
CA PHE A 62 -13.53 7.85 15.29
C PHE A 62 -14.38 7.26 14.15
N GLU A 63 -15.24 8.07 13.56
CA GLU A 63 -15.99 7.67 12.37
C GLU A 63 -15.03 7.49 11.17
N ASN A 64 -15.24 6.42 10.39
CA ASN A 64 -14.34 6.02 9.29
C ASN A 64 -12.90 5.73 9.72
N ALA A 65 -12.69 5.35 10.99
CA ALA A 65 -11.41 4.89 11.48
C ALA A 65 -10.82 3.77 10.60
N PRO A 66 -9.54 3.87 10.18
CA PRO A 66 -8.96 2.93 9.25
C PRO A 66 -8.80 1.55 9.90
N SER A 67 -9.22 0.52 9.16
CA SER A 67 -8.98 -0.87 9.50
C SER A 67 -8.37 -1.62 8.33
N THR A 68 -7.63 -2.68 8.62
CA THR A 68 -6.97 -3.48 7.60
C THR A 68 -7.02 -4.94 8.01
N PHE A 69 -7.45 -5.79 7.09
CA PHE A 69 -7.35 -7.24 7.23
C PHE A 69 -6.26 -7.75 6.30
N SER A 70 -5.44 -8.68 6.77
CA SER A 70 -4.34 -9.25 6.00
C SER A 70 -4.20 -10.75 6.25
N VAL A 71 -3.82 -11.46 5.19
CA VAL A 71 -3.52 -12.90 5.21
C VAL A 71 -2.21 -13.07 4.47
N ASN A 72 -1.24 -13.75 5.08
CA ASN A 72 0.00 -14.15 4.41
C ASN A 72 0.37 -15.60 4.77
N ALA A 73 1.10 -16.27 3.90
CA ALA A 73 1.60 -17.62 4.09
C ALA A 73 3.01 -17.77 3.51
#